data_AF-A0A939V6X0-F1
#
_entry.id   AF-A0A939V6X0-F1
#
_cell.length_a   1.000
_cell.length_b   1.000
_cell.length_c   1.000
_cell.angle_alpha   90.00
_cell.angle_beta   90.00
_cell.angle_gamma   90.00
#
_symmetry.space_group_name_H-M   'P 1'
#
loop_
_entity.id
_entity.type
_entity.pdbx_description
1 polymer ?
#
loop_
_entity_poly.entity_id
_entity_poly.type
_entity_poly.pdbx_seq_one_letter_code
_entity_poly.pdbx_strand_id
1 'polypeptide(L)'
;MAKKISDMKQYVAELMANGAKPVFYAKTARISARPGIPGEKITTTLANGHQETVNVAKAGDMVATNPGGEQYVIKAETFKKKYEIDPDNPKVFRPKGGAQQFLQLNEDIDFVAPWGEDMHMKSGDFINVTDREKGDIYGIAKKEFFDTYGQCTPDGKLLPQVKTLPGIKYDARAGNMYEQIQKMLDIANKENSFVYESLNGTLLVVEPGMSVDDAMNLLDEIRSGKKKTIFYNSVLDYLASRDVKHVANIIEEITQDNDIVVSNIQGTVFRAFKGMNAEDVLNAFETVKKIEELRFASQKLQKDQTSSMQMGQYLQNQNDNR
;
A
#
# COMPACT_ATOMS: atom_id res chain seq x y z
N MET A 1 13.82 -22.35 -10.73
CA MET A 1 12.98 -23.50 -10.38
C MET A 1 12.31 -23.18 -9.06
N ALA A 2 11.02 -23.53 -8.90
CA ALA A 2 10.32 -23.32 -7.64
C ALA A 2 10.89 -24.24 -6.55
N LYS A 3 10.99 -23.72 -5.33
CA LYS A 3 11.46 -24.47 -4.16
C LYS A 3 10.31 -25.31 -3.63
N LYS A 4 10.49 -26.64 -3.55
CA LYS A 4 9.50 -27.54 -2.96
C LYS A 4 9.54 -27.47 -1.44
N ILE A 5 8.41 -27.20 -0.82
CA ILE A 5 8.26 -27.09 0.63
C ILE A 5 7.39 -28.24 1.13
N SER A 6 7.98 -29.13 1.93
CA SER A 6 7.28 -30.27 2.54
C SER A 6 6.62 -29.91 3.88
N ASP A 7 7.16 -28.93 4.59
CA ASP A 7 6.63 -28.45 5.87
C ASP A 7 6.49 -26.93 5.85
N MET A 8 5.26 -26.47 5.60
CA MET A 8 4.95 -25.05 5.59
C MET A 8 5.06 -24.39 6.96
N LYS A 9 4.87 -25.13 8.07
CA LYS A 9 5.03 -24.57 9.42
C LYS A 9 6.49 -24.23 9.67
N GLN A 10 7.38 -25.18 9.37
CA GLN A 10 8.81 -24.97 9.49
C GLN A 10 9.28 -23.84 8.57
N TYR A 11 8.86 -23.84 7.31
CA TYR A 11 9.22 -22.78 6.35
C TYR A 11 8.81 -21.38 6.83
N VAL A 12 7.58 -21.23 7.32
CA VAL A 12 7.11 -19.94 7.89
C VAL A 12 7.92 -19.55 9.13
N ALA A 13 8.26 -20.50 9.99
CA ALA A 13 9.10 -20.23 11.17
C ALA A 13 10.50 -19.73 10.76
N GLU A 14 11.10 -20.33 9.73
CA GLU A 14 12.38 -19.90 9.17
C GLU A 14 12.31 -18.49 8.56
N LEU A 15 11.27 -18.18 7.79
CA LEU A 15 11.06 -16.83 7.26
C LEU A 15 10.98 -15.79 8.38
N MET A 16 10.22 -16.09 9.44
CA MET A 16 10.06 -15.19 10.58
C MET A 16 11.36 -15.04 11.39
N ALA A 17 12.12 -16.13 11.58
CA ALA A 17 13.43 -16.10 12.23
C ALA A 17 14.44 -15.25 11.44
N ASN A 18 14.31 -15.22 10.11
CA ASN A 18 15.12 -14.39 9.21
C ASN A 18 14.58 -12.97 9.03
N GLY A 19 13.63 -12.54 9.87
CA GLY A 19 13.17 -11.15 9.94
C GLY A 19 11.91 -10.84 9.12
N ALA A 20 11.29 -11.82 8.45
CA ALA A 20 10.00 -11.60 7.80
C ALA A 20 8.91 -11.31 8.85
N LYS A 21 8.24 -10.17 8.74
CA LYS A 21 7.21 -9.73 9.68
C LYS A 21 5.83 -9.90 9.05
N PRO A 22 4.92 -10.68 9.67
CA PRO A 22 3.55 -10.77 9.18
C PRO A 22 2.85 -9.42 9.20
N VAL A 23 2.11 -9.16 8.13
CA VAL A 23 1.29 -7.95 7.93
C VAL A 23 -0.19 -8.31 8.07
N PHE A 24 -0.97 -7.36 8.58
CA PHE A 24 -2.39 -7.57 8.83
C PHE A 24 -3.22 -7.09 7.65
N TYR A 25 -4.10 -7.95 7.15
CA TYR A 25 -5.07 -7.66 6.11
C TYR A 25 -6.43 -8.23 6.49
N ALA A 26 -7.50 -7.55 6.13
CA ALA A 26 -8.86 -8.05 6.28
C ALA A 26 -9.47 -8.25 4.89
N LYS A 27 -10.30 -9.29 4.74
CA LYS A 27 -11.02 -9.52 3.50
C LYS A 27 -12.05 -8.41 3.33
N THR A 28 -12.04 -7.73 2.19
CA THR A 28 -12.92 -6.58 1.90
C THR A 28 -13.84 -6.83 0.72
N ALA A 29 -13.44 -7.70 -0.21
CA ALA A 29 -14.23 -7.95 -1.40
C ALA A 29 -15.60 -8.57 -1.08
N ARG A 30 -16.62 -7.98 -1.68
CA ARG A 30 -17.96 -8.54 -1.79
C ARG A 30 -17.95 -9.65 -2.83
N ILE A 31 -18.75 -10.67 -2.60
CA ILE A 31 -18.88 -11.81 -3.51
C ILE A 31 -20.34 -12.05 -3.86
N SER A 32 -20.60 -12.65 -5.02
CA SER A 32 -21.89 -13.29 -5.25
C SER A 32 -21.80 -14.75 -4.84
N ALA A 33 -22.92 -15.34 -4.42
CA ALA A 33 -22.96 -16.76 -4.09
C ALA A 33 -24.32 -17.36 -4.42
N ARG A 34 -24.30 -18.63 -4.82
CA ARG A 34 -25.49 -19.45 -5.07
C ARG A 34 -25.31 -20.83 -4.44
N PRO A 35 -26.40 -21.57 -4.18
CA PRO A 35 -26.30 -22.99 -3.89
C PRO A 35 -25.56 -23.73 -5.01
N GLY A 36 -24.66 -24.63 -4.65
CA GLY A 36 -23.99 -25.55 -5.57
C GLY A 36 -24.94 -26.66 -6.00
N ILE A 37 -24.81 -27.10 -7.25
CA ILE A 37 -25.54 -28.27 -7.75
C ILE A 37 -24.72 -29.52 -7.37
N PRO A 38 -25.28 -30.53 -6.68
CA PRO A 38 -24.54 -31.73 -6.33
C PRO A 38 -23.89 -32.40 -7.56
N GLY A 39 -22.58 -32.61 -7.52
CA GLY A 39 -21.82 -33.17 -8.64
C GLY A 39 -21.30 -32.13 -9.65
N GLU A 40 -21.66 -30.86 -9.50
CA GLU A 40 -21.14 -29.76 -10.31
C GLU A 40 -19.63 -29.59 -10.08
N LYS A 41 -18.86 -29.65 -11.16
CA LYS A 41 -17.42 -29.36 -11.13
C LYS A 41 -17.22 -27.87 -11.31
N ILE A 42 -16.60 -27.24 -10.33
CA ILE A 42 -16.16 -25.86 -10.37
C ILE A 42 -14.65 -25.84 -10.55
N THR A 43 -14.22 -25.26 -11.67
CA THR A 43 -12.82 -25.00 -11.95
C THR A 43 -12.50 -23.57 -11.49
N THR A 44 -11.53 -23.44 -10.60
CA THR A 44 -10.98 -22.14 -10.23
C THR A 44 -9.96 -21.75 -11.30
N THR A 45 -10.23 -20.68 -12.04
CA THR A 45 -9.31 -20.11 -13.02
C THR A 45 -8.90 -18.72 -12.55
N LEU A 46 -7.61 -18.51 -12.33
CA LEU A 46 -7.05 -17.20 -11.94
C LEU A 46 -7.14 -16.20 -13.09
N ALA A 47 -6.93 -14.91 -12.80
CA ALA A 47 -7.10 -13.85 -13.80
C ALA A 47 -6.13 -13.98 -15.00
N ASN A 48 -5.03 -14.71 -14.83
CA ASN A 48 -4.05 -15.01 -15.88
C ASN A 48 -4.43 -16.23 -16.75
N GLY A 49 -5.60 -16.84 -16.52
CA GLY A 49 -6.07 -18.04 -17.22
C GLY A 49 -5.50 -19.34 -16.68
N HIS A 50 -4.68 -19.31 -15.62
CA HIS A 50 -4.18 -20.52 -14.99
C HIS A 50 -5.29 -21.21 -14.21
N GLN A 51 -5.50 -22.49 -14.50
CA GLN A 51 -6.38 -23.33 -13.72
C GLN A 51 -5.68 -23.72 -12.42
N GLU A 52 -6.23 -23.26 -11.30
CA GLU A 52 -5.65 -23.49 -9.98
C GLU A 52 -6.15 -24.80 -9.38
N THR A 53 -7.48 -24.99 -9.30
CA THR A 53 -8.10 -26.14 -8.61
C THR A 53 -9.39 -26.59 -9.30
N VAL A 54 -9.82 -27.83 -9.05
CA VAL A 54 -11.12 -28.35 -9.48
C VAL A 54 -11.82 -28.99 -8.30
N ASN A 55 -12.93 -28.40 -7.87
CA ASN A 55 -13.73 -28.89 -6.76
C ASN A 55 -15.12 -29.33 -7.21
N VAL A 56 -15.65 -30.37 -6.57
CA VAL A 56 -17.00 -30.89 -6.86
C VAL A 56 -17.95 -30.47 -5.76
N ALA A 57 -18.97 -29.69 -6.11
CA ALA A 57 -19.97 -29.24 -5.16
C ALA A 57 -20.80 -30.42 -4.62
N LYS A 58 -20.98 -30.47 -3.30
CA LYS A 58 -21.87 -31.42 -2.63
C LYS A 58 -23.21 -30.74 -2.30
N ALA A 59 -24.19 -31.55 -1.95
CA ALA A 59 -25.47 -31.03 -1.47
C ALA A 59 -25.28 -30.09 -0.28
N GLY A 60 -25.78 -28.87 -0.41
CA GLY A 60 -25.69 -27.83 0.62
C GLY A 60 -24.44 -26.95 0.53
N ASP A 61 -23.49 -27.23 -0.36
CA ASP A 61 -22.37 -26.33 -0.60
C ASP A 61 -22.83 -25.05 -1.31
N MET A 62 -22.02 -24.00 -1.19
CA MET A 62 -22.19 -22.73 -1.87
C MET A 62 -21.12 -22.59 -2.96
N VAL A 63 -21.52 -22.16 -4.15
CA VAL A 63 -20.59 -21.70 -5.18
C VAL A 63 -20.49 -20.19 -5.07
N ALA A 64 -19.29 -19.71 -4.73
CA ALA A 64 -19.03 -18.30 -4.49
C ALA A 64 -18.16 -17.73 -5.61
N THR A 65 -18.52 -16.56 -6.13
CA THR A 65 -17.81 -15.89 -7.22
C THR A 65 -17.20 -14.59 -6.72
N ASN A 66 -15.88 -14.47 -6.82
CA ASN A 66 -15.12 -13.26 -6.51
C ASN A 66 -15.32 -12.18 -7.58
N PRO A 67 -14.92 -10.91 -7.32
CA PRO A 67 -15.00 -9.83 -8.31
C PRO A 67 -14.23 -10.10 -9.62
N GLY A 68 -13.14 -10.88 -9.57
CA GLY A 68 -12.37 -11.28 -10.75
C GLY A 68 -13.05 -12.38 -11.59
N GLY A 69 -14.17 -12.93 -11.12
CA GLY A 69 -14.93 -13.99 -11.78
C GLY A 69 -14.55 -15.40 -11.33
N GLU A 70 -13.50 -15.55 -10.50
CA GLU A 70 -13.05 -16.84 -10.01
C GLU A 70 -14.12 -17.45 -9.10
N GLN A 71 -14.38 -18.74 -9.29
CA GLN A 71 -15.43 -19.48 -8.57
C GLN A 71 -14.84 -20.54 -7.64
N TYR A 72 -15.42 -20.65 -6.44
CA TYR A 72 -14.98 -21.59 -5.42
C TYR A 72 -16.17 -22.31 -4.81
N VAL A 73 -15.98 -23.60 -4.49
CA VAL A 73 -16.92 -24.37 -3.67
C VAL A 73 -16.60 -24.13 -2.20
N ILE A 74 -17.60 -23.66 -1.43
CA ILE A 74 -17.48 -23.39 0.00
C ILE A 74 -18.56 -24.17 0.73
N LYS A 75 -18.17 -24.96 1.75
CA LYS A 75 -19.14 -25.65 2.62
C LYS A 75 -20.12 -24.65 3.24
N ALA A 76 -21.40 -25.01 3.34
CA ALA A 76 -22.46 -24.14 3.88
C ALA A 76 -22.10 -23.52 5.24
N GLU A 77 -21.56 -24.32 6.15
CA GLU A 77 -21.17 -23.86 7.49
C GLU A 77 -20.05 -22.82 7.44
N THR A 78 -19.03 -23.08 6.63
CA THR A 78 -17.92 -22.14 6.38
C THR A 78 -18.44 -20.86 5.74
N PHE A 79 -19.36 -20.96 4.78
CA PHE A 79 -19.96 -19.81 4.11
C PHE A 79 -20.72 -18.93 5.12
N LYS A 80 -21.63 -19.52 5.91
CA LYS A 80 -22.40 -18.81 6.95
C LYS A 80 -21.49 -18.17 8.00
N LYS A 81 -20.38 -18.81 8.35
CA LYS A 81 -19.39 -18.25 9.30
C LYS A 81 -18.63 -17.06 8.71
N LYS A 82 -18.26 -17.13 7.43
CA LYS A 82 -17.39 -16.13 6.79
C LYS A 82 -18.14 -14.98 6.14
N TYR A 83 -19.42 -15.13 5.82
CA TYR A 83 -20.17 -14.18 5.01
C TYR A 83 -21.56 -13.90 5.55
N GLU A 84 -22.05 -12.70 5.28
CA GLU A 84 -23.44 -12.26 5.45
C GLU A 84 -23.91 -11.49 4.24
N ILE A 85 -25.23 -11.39 4.09
CA ILE A 85 -25.85 -10.54 3.08
C ILE A 85 -25.38 -9.11 3.32
N ASP A 86 -24.96 -8.44 2.25
CA ASP A 86 -24.59 -7.04 2.33
C ASP A 86 -25.85 -6.18 2.55
N PRO A 87 -25.88 -5.32 3.59
CA PRO A 87 -27.06 -4.52 3.91
C PRO A 87 -27.39 -3.48 2.83
N ASP A 88 -26.39 -3.01 2.08
CA ASP A 88 -26.54 -2.02 1.03
C ASP A 88 -26.85 -2.66 -0.33
N ASN A 89 -26.51 -3.94 -0.51
CA ASN A 89 -26.80 -4.70 -1.72
C ASN A 89 -27.12 -6.18 -1.42
N PRO A 90 -28.42 -6.54 -1.28
CA PRO A 90 -28.83 -7.90 -0.94
C PRO A 90 -28.48 -8.99 -1.97
N LYS A 91 -27.97 -8.62 -3.16
CA LYS A 91 -27.53 -9.57 -4.19
C LYS A 91 -26.10 -10.05 -3.98
N VAL A 92 -25.35 -9.43 -3.06
CA VAL A 92 -23.97 -9.79 -2.76
C VAL A 92 -23.81 -10.06 -1.27
N PHE A 93 -22.72 -10.73 -0.94
CA PHE A 93 -22.34 -11.08 0.42
C PHE A 93 -21.06 -10.34 0.78
N ARG A 94 -21.04 -9.75 1.99
CA ARG A 94 -19.84 -9.14 2.56
C ARG A 94 -19.16 -10.10 3.53
N PRO A 95 -17.82 -10.06 3.64
CA PRO A 95 -17.09 -10.86 4.61
C PRO A 95 -17.39 -10.37 6.04
N LYS A 96 -17.53 -11.33 6.96
CA LYS A 96 -17.62 -11.11 8.42
C LYS A 96 -16.25 -11.08 9.10
N GLY A 97 -15.22 -11.56 8.40
CA GLY A 97 -13.91 -11.86 8.98
C GLY A 97 -13.13 -10.62 9.42
N GLY A 98 -12.35 -10.77 10.48
CA GLY A 98 -11.45 -9.75 11.00
C GLY A 98 -10.04 -9.84 10.42
N ALA A 99 -9.09 -9.17 11.07
CA ALA A 99 -7.69 -9.16 10.66
C ALA A 99 -7.11 -10.58 10.51
N GLN A 100 -6.41 -10.80 9.41
CA GLN A 100 -5.65 -12.00 9.12
C GLN A 100 -4.18 -11.62 8.91
N GLN A 101 -3.27 -12.52 9.27
CA GLN A 101 -1.85 -12.32 9.11
C GLN A 101 -1.36 -12.95 7.81
N PHE A 102 -0.56 -12.20 7.05
CA PHE A 102 0.04 -12.65 5.80
C PHE A 102 1.53 -12.38 5.77
N LEU A 103 2.27 -13.22 5.04
CA LEU A 103 3.64 -12.97 4.61
C LEU A 103 3.67 -12.88 3.10
N GLN A 104 4.46 -11.94 2.57
CA GLN A 104 4.76 -11.87 1.14
C GLN A 104 5.99 -12.74 0.85
N LEU A 105 5.89 -13.56 -0.18
CA LEU A 105 6.97 -14.42 -0.63
C LEU A 105 7.99 -13.60 -1.44
N ASN A 106 9.27 -13.95 -1.32
CA ASN A 106 10.35 -13.39 -2.14
C ASN A 106 10.92 -14.40 -3.15
N GLU A 107 10.46 -15.65 -3.12
CA GLU A 107 10.87 -16.74 -3.99
C GLU A 107 9.65 -17.53 -4.49
N ASP A 108 9.82 -18.25 -5.60
CA ASP A 108 8.81 -19.20 -6.10
C ASP A 108 8.84 -20.46 -5.23
N ILE A 109 7.67 -20.91 -4.75
CA ILE A 109 7.54 -22.13 -3.93
C ILE A 109 6.41 -23.04 -4.42
N ASP A 110 6.57 -24.34 -4.22
CA ASP A 110 5.53 -25.34 -4.41
C ASP A 110 5.26 -26.07 -3.08
N PHE A 111 4.00 -26.24 -2.70
CA PHE A 111 3.62 -26.98 -1.49
C PHE A 111 2.20 -27.56 -1.58
N VAL A 112 1.83 -28.43 -0.65
CA VAL A 112 0.47 -28.98 -0.56
C VAL A 112 -0.33 -28.20 0.48
N ALA A 113 -1.47 -27.64 0.07
CA ALA A 113 -2.36 -26.91 0.97
C ALA A 113 -3.01 -27.85 2.02
N PRO A 114 -3.59 -27.33 3.10
CA PRO A 114 -4.20 -28.14 4.17
C PRO A 114 -5.35 -29.03 3.71
N TRP A 115 -5.92 -28.74 2.54
CA TRP A 115 -6.98 -29.54 1.90
C TRP A 115 -6.48 -30.55 0.88
N GLY A 116 -5.15 -30.68 0.70
CA GLY A 116 -4.52 -31.74 -0.08
C GLY A 116 -4.28 -31.43 -1.56
N GLU A 117 -4.45 -30.18 -1.99
CA GLU A 117 -4.14 -29.76 -3.37
C GLU A 117 -2.78 -29.07 -3.45
N ASP A 118 -2.12 -29.23 -4.61
CA ASP A 118 -0.86 -28.55 -4.92
C ASP A 118 -1.08 -27.04 -5.09
N MET A 119 -0.17 -26.26 -4.52
CA MET A 119 -0.10 -24.80 -4.62
C MET A 119 1.20 -24.41 -5.30
N HIS A 120 1.08 -23.57 -6.33
CA HIS A 120 2.21 -23.05 -7.11
C HIS A 120 2.31 -21.55 -6.93
N MET A 121 3.17 -21.13 -6.00
CA MET A 121 3.29 -19.72 -5.62
C MET A 121 4.47 -19.05 -6.32
N LYS A 122 4.27 -17.79 -6.70
CA LYS A 122 5.30 -16.93 -7.27
C LYS A 122 5.88 -15.97 -6.23
N SER A 123 7.11 -15.56 -6.46
CA SER A 123 7.68 -14.42 -5.76
C SER A 123 6.74 -13.22 -5.87
N GLY A 124 6.43 -12.59 -4.74
CA GLY A 124 5.47 -11.50 -4.61
C GLY A 124 4.05 -11.90 -4.22
N ASP A 125 3.70 -13.20 -4.29
CA ASP A 125 2.43 -13.72 -3.77
C ASP A 125 2.40 -13.76 -2.24
N PHE A 126 1.22 -14.01 -1.68
CA PHE A 126 0.99 -13.97 -0.23
C PHE A 126 0.63 -15.35 0.32
N ILE A 127 1.10 -15.66 1.53
CA ILE A 127 0.68 -16.82 2.30
C ILE A 127 -0.05 -16.38 3.57
N ASN A 128 -1.21 -16.98 3.84
CA ASN A 128 -1.91 -16.78 5.10
C ASN A 128 -1.20 -17.54 6.22
N VAL A 129 -0.88 -16.86 7.32
CA VAL A 129 -0.18 -17.42 8.48
C VAL A 129 -0.92 -17.17 9.79
N THR A 130 -2.22 -16.87 9.70
CA THR A 130 -3.09 -16.53 10.85
C THR A 130 -3.18 -17.70 11.83
N ASP A 131 -3.43 -18.90 11.32
CA ASP A 131 -3.60 -20.14 12.08
C ASP A 131 -2.43 -21.11 11.84
N ARG A 132 -1.21 -20.57 11.62
CA ARG A 132 0.01 -21.34 11.30
C ARG A 132 0.32 -22.47 12.29
N GLU A 133 0.03 -22.29 13.57
CA GLU A 133 0.23 -23.33 14.60
C GLU A 133 -0.64 -24.56 14.35
N LYS A 134 -1.84 -24.37 13.76
CA LYS A 134 -2.75 -25.46 13.34
C LYS A 134 -2.37 -26.04 11.97
N GLY A 135 -1.47 -25.39 11.24
CA GLY A 135 -1.04 -25.78 9.90
C GLY A 135 -1.99 -25.30 8.81
N ASP A 136 -2.90 -24.39 9.13
CA ASP A 136 -3.82 -23.78 8.16
C ASP A 136 -3.10 -22.65 7.41
N ILE A 137 -2.12 -23.03 6.57
CA ILE A 137 -1.28 -22.14 5.77
C ILE A 137 -1.62 -22.37 4.30
N TYR A 138 -2.02 -21.32 3.60
CA TYR A 138 -2.38 -21.40 2.18
C TYR A 138 -1.96 -20.14 1.43
N GLY A 139 -1.78 -20.27 0.12
CA GLY A 139 -1.35 -19.20 -0.76
C GLY A 139 -2.51 -18.41 -1.36
N ILE A 140 -2.24 -17.17 -1.74
CA ILE A 140 -3.11 -16.32 -2.55
C ILE A 140 -2.20 -15.55 -3.52
N ALA A 141 -2.47 -15.69 -4.81
CA ALA A 141 -1.75 -14.95 -5.84
C ALA A 141 -1.88 -13.43 -5.63
N LYS A 142 -0.83 -12.68 -5.96
CA LYS A 142 -0.70 -11.25 -5.62
C LYS A 142 -1.88 -10.40 -6.09
N LYS A 143 -2.36 -10.63 -7.32
CA LYS A 143 -3.45 -9.85 -7.89
C LYS A 143 -4.76 -10.13 -7.13
N GLU A 144 -5.10 -11.40 -6.98
CA GLU A 144 -6.29 -11.88 -6.27
C GLU A 144 -6.26 -11.45 -4.80
N PHE A 145 -5.08 -11.40 -4.19
CA PHE A 145 -4.88 -10.87 -2.85
C PHE A 145 -5.32 -9.40 -2.77
N PHE A 146 -4.78 -8.52 -3.61
CA PHE A 146 -5.14 -7.10 -3.58
C PHE A 146 -6.56 -6.81 -4.07
N ASP A 147 -7.12 -7.67 -4.93
CA ASP A 147 -8.53 -7.57 -5.33
C ASP A 147 -9.49 -7.94 -4.20
N THR A 148 -9.02 -8.70 -3.20
CA THR A 148 -9.90 -9.25 -2.15
C THR A 148 -9.58 -8.82 -0.73
N TYR A 149 -8.40 -8.27 -0.47
CA TYR A 149 -7.93 -7.88 0.85
C TYR A 149 -7.49 -6.41 0.92
N GLY A 150 -7.85 -5.76 2.01
CA GLY A 150 -7.34 -4.44 2.38
C GLY A 150 -6.43 -4.55 3.61
N GLN A 151 -5.32 -3.81 3.61
CA GLN A 151 -4.44 -3.74 4.76
C GLN A 151 -5.21 -3.21 5.98
N CYS A 152 -4.93 -3.72 7.17
CA CYS A 152 -5.64 -3.35 8.39
C CYS A 152 -4.71 -3.29 9.61
N THR A 153 -5.22 -2.75 10.70
CA THR A 153 -4.61 -2.87 12.03
C THR A 153 -4.88 -4.28 12.61
N PRO A 154 -4.17 -4.69 13.68
CA PRO A 154 -4.40 -5.99 14.32
C PRO A 154 -5.84 -6.23 14.81
N ASP A 155 -6.58 -5.17 15.15
CA ASP A 155 -7.99 -5.20 15.53
C ASP A 155 -8.96 -5.20 14.32
N GLY A 156 -8.44 -5.22 13.09
CA GLY A 156 -9.23 -5.35 11.86
C GLY A 156 -9.73 -4.03 11.28
N LYS A 157 -9.32 -2.88 11.84
CA LYS A 157 -9.65 -1.58 11.24
C LYS A 157 -8.85 -1.41 9.95
N LEU A 158 -9.56 -1.27 8.83
CA LEU A 158 -8.93 -1.07 7.53
C LEU A 158 -8.06 0.19 7.56
N LEU A 159 -6.85 0.03 7.05
CA LEU A 159 -5.98 1.14 6.74
C LEU A 159 -6.44 1.76 5.42
N PRO A 160 -6.36 3.09 5.30
CA PRO A 160 -6.64 3.75 4.04
C PRO A 160 -5.73 3.19 2.94
N GLN A 161 -6.31 2.87 1.79
CA GLN A 161 -5.53 2.45 0.63
C GLN A 161 -4.97 3.67 -0.08
N VAL A 162 -3.71 3.62 -0.52
CA VAL A 162 -3.09 4.68 -1.33
C VAL A 162 -3.21 4.27 -2.79
N LYS A 163 -3.86 5.09 -3.62
CA LYS A 163 -4.01 4.88 -5.06
C LYS A 163 -3.36 6.00 -5.85
N THR A 164 -2.47 5.62 -6.77
CA THR A 164 -1.99 6.53 -7.82
C THR A 164 -2.98 6.49 -8.99
N LEU A 165 -3.31 7.65 -9.57
CA LEU A 165 -4.12 7.72 -10.78
C LEU A 165 -3.23 7.93 -12.00
N PRO A 166 -2.86 6.87 -12.72
CA PRO A 166 -2.15 7.02 -13.98
C PRO A 166 -3.09 7.64 -15.04
N GLY A 167 -2.73 8.81 -15.56
CA GLY A 167 -3.30 9.36 -16.79
C GLY A 167 -4.44 10.37 -16.64
N ILE A 168 -4.90 10.68 -15.42
CA ILE A 168 -5.47 12.01 -15.18
C ILE A 168 -4.27 12.94 -15.17
N LYS A 169 -4.24 13.89 -16.10
CA LYS A 169 -3.31 15.01 -16.04
C LYS A 169 -4.16 16.18 -15.59
N TYR A 170 -3.98 16.58 -14.36
CA TYR A 170 -4.45 17.85 -13.87
C TYR A 170 -3.93 18.92 -14.83
N ASP A 171 -4.86 19.59 -15.49
CA ASP A 171 -4.55 20.69 -16.39
C ASP A 171 -5.19 21.93 -15.79
N ALA A 172 -4.36 22.72 -15.10
CA ALA A 172 -4.74 24.00 -14.52
C ALA A 172 -5.34 24.99 -15.53
N ARG A 173 -5.09 24.77 -16.84
CA ARG A 173 -5.52 25.65 -17.94
C ARG A 173 -6.72 25.09 -18.68
N ALA A 174 -7.04 23.82 -18.51
CA ALA A 174 -8.30 23.27 -18.97
C ALA A 174 -9.37 23.78 -18.01
N GLY A 175 -10.42 24.44 -18.52
CA GLY A 175 -11.52 24.98 -17.72
C GLY A 175 -12.39 23.94 -16.98
N ASN A 176 -11.84 22.77 -16.65
CA ASN A 176 -12.49 21.61 -16.03
C ASN A 176 -11.81 21.16 -14.73
N MET A 177 -10.93 21.99 -14.14
CA MET A 177 -10.16 21.66 -12.93
C MET A 177 -11.05 21.16 -11.76
N TYR A 178 -12.19 21.81 -11.52
CA TYR A 178 -13.14 21.42 -10.48
C TYR A 178 -13.70 20.02 -10.73
N GLU A 179 -14.03 19.68 -11.98
CA GLU A 179 -14.51 18.35 -12.36
C GLU A 179 -13.43 17.27 -12.19
N GLN A 180 -12.17 17.60 -12.45
CA GLN A 180 -11.06 16.66 -12.26
C GLN A 180 -10.85 16.34 -10.77
N ILE A 181 -10.84 17.36 -9.90
CA ILE A 181 -10.75 17.19 -8.45
C ILE A 181 -11.98 16.46 -7.91
N GLN A 182 -13.19 16.79 -8.40
CA GLN A 182 -14.41 16.09 -8.02
C GLN A 182 -14.31 14.60 -8.36
N LYS A 183 -13.79 14.21 -9.53
CA LYS A 183 -13.56 12.80 -9.87
C LYS A 183 -12.57 12.13 -8.93
N MET A 184 -11.48 12.80 -8.56
CA MET A 184 -10.53 12.27 -7.58
C MET A 184 -11.16 12.08 -6.21
N LEU A 185 -11.96 13.05 -5.76
CA LEU A 185 -12.71 12.99 -4.51
C LEU A 185 -13.76 11.89 -4.53
N ASP A 186 -14.48 11.72 -5.64
CA ASP A 186 -15.46 10.65 -5.81
C ASP A 186 -14.79 9.28 -5.70
N ILE A 187 -13.60 9.12 -6.29
CA ILE A 187 -12.79 7.90 -6.16
C ILE A 187 -12.35 7.72 -4.70
N ALA A 188 -11.75 8.74 -4.08
CA ALA A 188 -11.27 8.71 -2.71
C ALA A 188 -12.38 8.35 -1.71
N ASN A 189 -13.56 8.93 -1.89
CA ASN A 189 -14.75 8.69 -1.06
C ASN A 189 -15.36 7.31 -1.30
N LYS A 190 -15.56 6.94 -2.57
CA LYS A 190 -16.14 5.65 -2.94
C LYS A 190 -15.29 4.48 -2.48
N GLU A 191 -13.98 4.64 -2.54
CA GLU A 191 -13.03 3.57 -2.25
C GLU A 191 -12.39 3.69 -0.86
N ASN A 192 -12.75 4.74 -0.10
CA ASN A 192 -12.15 5.09 1.19
C ASN A 192 -10.60 5.05 1.13
N SER A 193 -10.06 5.67 0.09
CA SER A 193 -8.64 5.63 -0.28
C SER A 193 -8.08 7.04 -0.48
N PHE A 194 -6.78 7.21 -0.23
CA PHE A 194 -6.07 8.42 -0.64
C PHE A 194 -5.73 8.35 -2.12
N VAL A 195 -5.95 9.44 -2.84
CA VAL A 195 -5.67 9.53 -4.28
C VAL A 195 -4.53 10.52 -4.51
N TYR A 196 -3.58 10.14 -5.37
CA TYR A 196 -2.40 10.94 -5.68
C TYR A 196 -2.23 11.19 -7.17
N GLU A 197 -1.85 12.43 -7.51
CA GLU A 197 -1.37 12.79 -8.84
C GLU A 197 -0.12 13.69 -8.74
N SER A 198 0.86 13.46 -9.62
CA SER A 198 2.05 14.31 -9.75
C SER A 198 1.87 15.32 -10.89
N LEU A 199 1.87 16.60 -10.54
CA LEU A 199 1.83 17.71 -11.46
C LEU A 199 3.21 18.37 -11.57
N ASN A 200 3.94 18.16 -12.65
CA ASN A 200 5.27 18.78 -12.84
C ASN A 200 6.19 18.64 -11.61
N GLY A 201 6.11 17.51 -10.88
CA GLY A 201 6.85 17.26 -9.64
C GLY A 201 6.07 17.48 -8.34
N THR A 202 4.91 18.14 -8.38
CA THR A 202 4.07 18.40 -7.20
C THR A 202 3.05 17.29 -6.98
N LEU A 203 3.08 16.64 -5.81
CA LEU A 203 2.10 15.63 -5.43
C LEU A 203 0.85 16.26 -4.79
N LEU A 204 -0.32 16.11 -5.40
CA LEU A 204 -1.62 16.40 -4.77
C LEU A 204 -2.14 15.14 -4.07
N VAL A 205 -2.50 15.26 -2.79
CA VAL A 205 -3.12 14.17 -2.01
C VAL A 205 -4.57 14.54 -1.72
N VAL A 206 -5.49 13.68 -2.16
CA VAL A 206 -6.92 13.84 -1.90
C VAL A 206 -7.36 12.80 -0.87
N GLU A 207 -7.94 13.26 0.23
CA GLU A 207 -8.38 12.40 1.35
C GLU A 207 -9.87 12.04 1.23
N PRO A 208 -10.27 10.85 1.73
CA PRO A 208 -11.69 10.56 1.94
C PRO A 208 -12.33 11.59 2.88
N GLY A 209 -13.47 12.13 2.48
CA GLY A 209 -14.26 13.13 3.21
C GLY A 209 -13.82 14.58 2.96
N MET A 210 -12.74 14.80 2.19
CA MET A 210 -12.30 16.15 1.81
C MET A 210 -13.36 16.85 0.94
N SER A 211 -13.63 18.12 1.18
CA SER A 211 -14.49 18.90 0.28
C SER A 211 -13.70 19.38 -0.94
N VAL A 212 -14.40 19.69 -2.05
CA VAL A 212 -13.72 20.28 -3.22
C VAL A 212 -13.06 21.60 -2.86
N ASP A 213 -13.70 22.40 -2.01
CA ASP A 213 -13.16 23.69 -1.58
C ASP A 213 -11.89 23.51 -0.74
N ASP A 214 -11.81 22.49 0.12
CA ASP A 214 -10.59 22.17 0.86
C ASP A 214 -9.45 21.73 -0.06
N ALA A 215 -9.75 20.88 -1.05
CA ALA A 215 -8.78 20.45 -2.05
C ALA A 215 -8.29 21.63 -2.90
N MET A 216 -9.18 22.55 -3.26
CA MET A 216 -8.87 23.77 -3.99
C MET A 216 -8.01 24.74 -3.18
N ASN A 217 -8.33 24.95 -1.90
CA ASN A 217 -7.52 25.75 -0.98
C ASN A 217 -6.10 25.18 -0.84
N LEU A 218 -5.98 23.85 -0.74
CA LEU A 218 -4.69 23.17 -0.68
C LEU A 218 -3.84 23.41 -1.93
N LEU A 219 -4.47 23.33 -3.10
CA LEU A 219 -3.82 23.62 -4.38
C LEU A 219 -3.36 25.07 -4.49
N ASP A 220 -4.17 26.02 -4.02
CA ASP A 220 -3.81 27.44 -4.05
C ASP A 220 -2.67 27.76 -3.06
N GLU A 221 -2.63 27.10 -1.90
CA GLU A 221 -1.48 27.16 -0.99
C GLU A 221 -0.21 26.60 -1.61
N ILE A 222 -0.32 25.51 -2.39
CA ILE A 222 0.83 24.93 -3.10
C ILE A 222 1.32 25.87 -4.21
N ARG A 223 0.41 26.39 -5.03
CA ARG A 223 0.71 27.31 -6.15
C ARG A 223 1.29 28.64 -5.70
N SER A 224 0.79 29.18 -4.60
CA SER A 224 1.31 30.42 -4.00
C SER A 224 2.69 30.24 -3.36
N GLY A 225 3.24 29.02 -3.38
CA GLY A 225 4.52 28.70 -2.76
C GLY A 225 4.48 28.73 -1.23
N LYS A 226 3.28 28.91 -0.63
CA LYS A 226 3.06 28.78 0.82
C LYS A 226 3.31 27.34 1.28
N LYS A 227 3.11 26.36 0.39
CA LYS A 227 3.47 24.94 0.57
C LYS A 227 4.21 24.47 -0.69
N LYS A 228 5.35 23.79 -0.57
CA LYS A 228 6.13 23.34 -1.76
C LYS A 228 5.82 21.91 -2.21
N THR A 229 5.44 21.01 -1.31
CA THR A 229 4.89 19.66 -1.57
C THR A 229 4.33 19.14 -0.25
N ILE A 230 3.29 18.32 -0.30
CA ILE A 230 2.62 17.80 0.90
C ILE A 230 2.79 16.30 0.97
N PHE A 231 3.56 15.84 1.95
CA PHE A 231 3.39 14.50 2.53
C PHE A 231 2.55 14.65 3.79
N TYR A 232 1.34 14.11 3.80
CA TYR A 232 0.50 14.16 5.00
C TYR A 232 0.91 13.07 6.00
N ASN A 233 0.95 13.52 7.26
CA ASN A 233 1.48 12.88 8.46
C ASN A 233 0.88 11.51 8.81
N SER A 234 -0.29 11.12 8.30
CA SER A 234 -0.94 9.84 8.66
C SER A 234 -0.16 8.61 8.18
N VAL A 235 0.54 8.73 7.05
CA VAL A 235 1.41 7.68 6.49
C VAL A 235 2.70 7.57 7.29
N LEU A 236 3.29 8.71 7.69
CA LEU A 236 4.52 8.74 8.48
C LEU A 236 4.29 8.40 9.96
N ASP A 237 3.17 8.80 10.58
CA ASP A 237 2.79 8.42 11.94
C ASP A 237 2.58 6.90 12.06
N TYR A 238 1.96 6.29 11.06
CA TYR A 238 1.78 4.83 11.00
C TYR A 238 3.13 4.10 10.86
N LEU A 239 4.01 4.58 9.99
CA LEU A 239 5.33 3.97 9.76
C LEU A 239 6.31 4.22 10.92
N ALA A 240 6.31 5.41 11.51
CA ALA A 240 7.17 5.81 12.63
C ALA A 240 6.81 5.10 13.95
N SER A 241 5.54 4.68 14.11
CA SER A 241 5.12 3.85 15.26
C SER A 241 5.71 2.44 15.26
N ARG A 242 6.41 2.01 14.19
CA ARG A 242 6.90 0.63 14.02
C ARG A 242 8.40 0.49 13.75
N ASP A 243 9.02 1.43 13.03
CA ASP A 243 10.47 1.40 12.78
C ASP A 243 11.01 2.79 12.37
N VAL A 244 11.42 3.56 13.37
CA VAL A 244 11.88 4.96 13.20
C VAL A 244 13.11 5.06 12.28
N LYS A 245 14.01 4.06 12.29
CA LYS A 245 15.23 4.07 11.46
C LYS A 245 14.92 3.87 9.98
N HIS A 246 13.95 3.02 9.66
CA HIS A 246 13.56 2.79 8.27
C HIS A 246 12.84 4.01 7.68
N VAL A 247 11.99 4.67 8.46
CA VAL A 247 11.35 5.92 8.06
C VAL A 247 12.37 7.04 7.89
N ALA A 248 13.36 7.13 8.77
CA ALA A 248 14.45 8.09 8.63
C ALA A 248 15.22 7.89 7.31
N ASN A 249 15.54 6.64 6.94
CA ASN A 249 16.24 6.34 5.68
C ASN A 249 15.38 6.66 4.44
N ILE A 250 14.06 6.41 4.48
CA ILE A 250 13.14 6.79 3.39
C ILE A 250 13.06 8.30 3.27
N ILE A 251 12.99 9.02 4.39
CA ILE A 251 13.03 10.49 4.39
C ILE A 251 14.38 10.97 3.84
N GLU A 252 15.49 10.32 4.18
CA GLU A 252 16.84 10.65 3.70
C GLU A 252 16.99 10.41 2.19
N GLU A 253 16.46 9.31 1.64
CA GLU A 253 16.41 9.05 0.19
C GLU A 253 15.53 10.06 -0.55
N ILE A 254 14.38 10.42 0.04
CA ILE A 254 13.45 11.41 -0.55
C ILE A 254 14.02 12.83 -0.49
N THR A 255 14.78 13.17 0.55
CA THR A 255 15.35 14.52 0.75
C THR A 255 16.67 14.75 0.01
N GLN A 256 17.28 13.71 -0.57
CA GLN A 256 18.42 13.86 -1.49
C GLN A 256 18.04 14.57 -2.80
N ASP A 257 16.76 14.58 -3.17
CA ASP A 257 16.20 15.49 -4.17
C ASP A 257 15.86 16.83 -3.48
N ASN A 258 16.61 17.89 -3.83
CA ASN A 258 16.63 19.20 -3.16
C ASN A 258 15.31 20.01 -3.20
N ASP A 259 14.20 19.43 -3.67
CA ASP A 259 12.91 20.12 -3.89
C ASP A 259 11.78 19.68 -2.94
N ILE A 260 12.04 18.77 -1.99
CA ILE A 260 11.02 18.24 -1.08
C ILE A 260 11.09 18.93 0.29
N VAL A 261 10.01 19.59 0.70
CA VAL A 261 9.85 20.18 2.03
C VAL A 261 8.79 19.40 2.80
N VAL A 262 9.22 18.63 3.80
CA VAL A 262 8.33 18.07 4.83
C VAL A 262 7.95 19.21 5.78
N SER A 263 6.66 19.45 5.99
CA SER A 263 6.19 20.47 6.93
C SER A 263 5.28 19.87 7.99
N ASN A 264 5.31 20.47 9.19
CA ASN A 264 4.53 20.10 10.38
C ASN A 264 5.03 18.88 11.18
N ILE A 265 6.35 18.79 11.41
CA ILE A 265 6.97 17.88 12.41
C ILE A 265 6.78 18.39 13.85
N GLN A 266 5.70 19.10 14.17
CA GLN A 266 5.52 19.66 15.51
C GLN A 266 4.19 19.24 16.13
N GLY A 267 4.31 18.58 17.29
CA GLY A 267 3.22 18.21 18.18
C GLY A 267 3.24 16.75 18.64
N THR A 268 3.69 15.82 17.79
CA THR A 268 3.58 14.38 18.05
C THR A 268 4.92 13.64 18.04
N VAL A 269 5.93 14.09 17.29
CA VAL A 269 7.31 13.56 17.40
C VAL A 269 7.86 13.75 18.82
N PHE A 270 7.57 14.89 19.46
CA PHE A 270 7.85 15.11 20.88
C PHE A 270 7.05 14.20 21.84
N ARG A 271 5.86 13.72 21.44
CA ARG A 271 5.08 12.73 22.21
C ARG A 271 5.55 11.29 21.98
N ALA A 272 6.05 10.98 20.79
CA ALA A 272 6.67 9.70 20.45
C ALA A 272 8.01 9.48 21.18
N PHE A 273 8.74 10.56 21.51
CA PHE A 273 9.94 10.50 22.37
C PHE A 273 9.64 10.24 23.85
N LYS A 274 8.36 10.26 24.27
CA LYS A 274 7.98 10.03 25.66
C LYS A 274 8.09 8.53 25.97
N GLY A 275 9.27 8.11 26.43
CA GLY A 275 9.62 6.72 26.76
C GLY A 275 10.90 6.21 26.09
N MET A 276 11.52 7.01 25.22
CA MET A 276 12.83 6.70 24.64
C MET A 276 13.95 7.07 25.62
N ASN A 277 15.04 6.30 25.61
CA ASN A 277 16.22 6.63 26.42
C ASN A 277 16.92 7.88 25.81
N ALA A 278 17.71 8.56 26.64
CA ALA A 278 18.33 9.83 26.27
C ALA A 278 19.25 9.71 25.04
N GLU A 279 19.87 8.56 24.81
CA GLU A 279 20.80 8.32 23.71
C GLU A 279 20.07 8.22 22.37
N ASP A 280 18.91 7.55 22.31
CA ASP A 280 18.08 7.47 21.11
C ASP A 280 17.44 8.82 20.75
N VAL A 281 17.11 9.62 21.78
CA VAL A 281 16.63 11.00 21.59
C VAL A 281 17.78 11.88 21.07
N LEU A 282 18.99 11.78 21.63
CA LEU A 282 20.17 12.51 21.17
C LEU A 282 20.57 12.16 19.73
N ASN A 283 20.51 10.88 19.34
CA ASN A 283 20.80 10.45 17.97
C ASN A 283 19.78 10.97 16.95
N ALA A 284 18.49 11.01 17.32
CA ALA A 284 17.45 11.61 16.49
C ALA A 284 17.65 13.13 16.33
N PHE A 285 18.02 13.83 17.42
CA PHE A 285 18.34 15.26 17.37
C PHE A 285 19.61 15.56 16.57
N GLU A 286 20.67 14.76 16.72
CA GLU A 286 21.90 14.85 15.93
C GLU A 286 21.60 14.64 14.45
N THR A 287 20.72 13.69 14.09
CA THR A 287 20.29 13.46 12.70
C THR A 287 19.54 14.65 12.12
N VAL A 288 18.58 15.21 12.86
CA VAL A 288 17.83 16.41 12.45
C VAL A 288 18.76 17.63 12.33
N LYS A 289 19.71 17.77 13.24
CA LYS A 289 20.73 18.83 13.21
C LYS A 289 21.66 18.67 12.00
N LYS A 290 22.09 17.45 11.68
CA LYS A 290 22.93 17.13 10.51
C LYS A 290 22.20 17.39 9.20
N ILE A 291 20.90 17.12 9.15
CA ILE A 291 20.03 17.46 8.01
C ILE A 291 19.97 18.98 7.81
N GLU A 292 19.81 19.76 8.87
CA GLU A 292 19.82 21.23 8.78
C GLU A 292 21.21 21.80 8.44
N GLU A 293 22.29 21.21 8.95
CA GLU A 293 23.67 21.60 8.59
C GLU A 293 24.00 21.27 7.12
N LEU A 294 23.58 20.11 6.62
CA LEU A 294 23.71 19.71 5.21
C LEU A 294 22.89 20.60 4.29
N ARG A 295 21.69 21.00 4.72
CA ARG A 295 20.83 21.96 4.02
C ARG A 295 21.50 23.33 3.88
N PHE A 296 22.14 23.82 4.94
CA PHE A 296 22.92 25.06 4.89
C PHE A 296 24.17 24.96 4.02
N ALA A 297 24.90 23.84 4.07
CA ALA A 297 26.09 23.61 3.24
C ALA A 297 25.74 23.50 1.74
N SER A 298 24.64 22.82 1.41
CA SER A 298 24.12 22.69 0.03
C SER A 298 23.74 24.04 -0.58
N GLN A 299 23.06 24.90 0.19
CA GLN A 299 22.71 26.26 -0.25
C GLN A 299 23.94 27.14 -0.53
N LYS A 300 25.04 26.93 0.21
CA LYS A 300 26.29 27.64 0.00
C LYS A 300 27.02 27.14 -1.26
N LEU A 301 27.07 25.82 -1.47
CA LEU A 301 27.66 25.19 -2.65
C LEU A 301 26.94 25.56 -3.95
N GLN A 302 25.61 25.64 -3.94
CA GLN A 302 24.83 26.08 -5.12
C GLN A 302 25.12 27.54 -5.50
N LYS A 303 25.31 28.43 -4.51
CA LYS A 303 25.73 29.81 -4.78
C LYS A 303 27.11 29.87 -5.44
N ASP A 304 28.08 29.11 -4.92
CA ASP A 304 29.45 29.11 -5.43
C ASP A 304 29.57 28.47 -6.83
N GLN A 305 28.76 27.44 -7.12
CA GLN A 305 28.68 26.82 -8.46
C GLN A 305 28.03 27.73 -9.50
N THR A 306 27.01 28.52 -9.10
CA THR A 306 26.37 29.49 -9.98
C THR A 306 27.36 30.61 -10.37
N SER A 307 28.17 31.09 -9.42
CA SER A 307 29.19 32.10 -9.67
C SER A 307 30.34 31.60 -10.57
N SER A 308 30.73 30.34 -10.45
CA SER A 308 31.80 29.75 -11.25
C SER A 308 31.36 29.39 -12.69
N MET A 309 30.11 28.98 -12.89
CA MET A 309 29.53 28.81 -14.23
C MET A 309 29.44 30.13 -15.00
N GLN A 310 29.02 31.21 -14.33
CA GLN A 310 28.96 32.55 -14.93
C GLN A 310 30.36 33.04 -15.34
N MET A 311 31.39 32.74 -14.54
CA MET A 311 32.78 33.07 -14.86
C MET A 311 33.32 32.25 -16.06
N GLY A 312 32.97 30.96 -16.15
CA GLY A 312 33.33 30.09 -17.28
C GLY A 312 32.73 30.54 -18.60
N GLN A 313 31.44 30.87 -18.60
CA GLN A 313 30.75 31.40 -19.79
C GLN A 313 31.32 32.75 -20.24
N TYR A 314 31.71 33.61 -19.29
CA TYR A 314 32.37 34.88 -19.60
C TYR A 314 33.72 34.68 -20.32
N LEU A 315 34.53 33.73 -19.86
CA LEU A 315 35.85 33.43 -20.46
C LEU A 315 35.73 32.75 -21.83
N GLN A 316 34.71 31.93 -22.03
CA GLN A 316 34.48 31.23 -23.30
C GLN A 316 34.04 32.21 -24.40
N ASN A 317 33.15 33.14 -24.06
CA ASN A 317 32.73 34.22 -24.95
C ASN A 317 33.86 35.21 -25.32
N GLN A 318 34.93 35.29 -24.51
CA GLN A 318 36.11 36.11 -24.81
C GLN A 318 37.05 35.41 -25.82
N ASN A 319 37.05 34.08 -25.87
CA ASN A 319 37.92 33.30 -26.79
C ASN A 319 37.31 33.14 -28.18
N ASP A 320 35.98 33.04 -28.29
CA ASP A 320 35.30 32.89 -29.59
C ASP A 320 35.24 34.20 -30.41
N ASN A 321 35.68 35.32 -29.81
CA ASN A 321 35.72 36.65 -30.44
C ASN A 321 37.15 37.12 -30.79
N ARG A 322 38.14 36.21 -30.80
CA ARG A 322 39.54 36.49 -31.21
C ARG A 322 39.93 35.63 -32.40
#